data_AF-A0AA50TMP8-F1
#
_entry.id   AF-A0AA50TMP8-F1
#
_cell.length_a   1.000
_cell.length_b   1.000
_cell.length_c   1.000
_cell.angle_alpha   90.00
_cell.angle_beta   90.00
_cell.angle_gamma   90.00
#
_symmetry.space_group_name_H-M   'P 1'
#
loop_
_entity.id
_entity.type
_entity.pdbx_description
1 polymer ?
#
loop_
_entity_poly.entity_id
_entity_poly.type
_entity_poly.pdbx_seq_one_letter_code
_entity_poly.pdbx_strand_id
1 'polypeptide(L)' 'LKAFGAGLLSSFGELQYCLSDKPQLRDFEPEVTGLQKYPITEYQPIYFVANSFESAKEK' A
#
# COMPACT_ATOMS: atom_id res chain seq x y z
N LEU A 1 -7.71 -5.04 7.88
CA LEU A 1 -6.58 -4.38 7.20
C LEU A 1 -5.93 -3.35 8.13
N LYS A 2 -4.61 -3.19 8.10
CA LYS A 2 -3.87 -2.20 8.88
C LYS A 2 -2.78 -1.57 7.99
N ALA A 3 -2.51 -0.28 8.18
CA ALA A 3 -1.43 0.42 7.50
C ALA A 3 -0.13 0.32 8.32
N PHE A 4 1.00 0.09 7.65
CA PHE A 4 2.34 0.07 8.26
C PHE A 4 3.37 0.92 7.49
N GLY A 5 3.01 1.44 6.31
CA GLY A 5 3.90 2.29 5.52
C GLY A 5 4.10 3.65 6.18
N ALA A 6 5.35 4.11 6.26
CA ALA A 6 5.69 5.37 6.94
C ALA A 6 4.94 6.59 6.36
N GLY A 7 4.78 6.66 5.03
CA GLY A 7 4.05 7.73 4.35
C GLY A 7 2.56 7.78 4.71
N LEU A 8 1.94 6.61 4.93
CA LEU A 8 0.55 6.53 5.40
C LEU A 8 0.43 6.96 6.85
N LEU A 9 1.36 6.52 7.71
CA LEU A 9 1.32 6.81 9.14
C LEU A 9 1.62 8.28 9.45
N SER A 10 2.33 8.99 8.58
CA SER A 10 2.59 10.43 8.71
C SER A 10 1.57 11.32 7.99
N SER A 11 0.65 10.75 7.21
CA SER A 11 -0.35 11.48 6.43
C SER A 11 -1.76 11.17 6.93
N PHE A 12 -2.34 12.11 7.68
CA PHE A 12 -3.67 11.93 8.29
C PHE A 12 -4.76 11.61 7.25
N GLY A 13 -4.80 12.35 6.14
CA GLY A 13 -5.81 12.16 5.09
C GLY A 13 -5.61 10.85 4.31
N GLU A 14 -4.36 10.49 4.04
CA GLU A 14 -4.06 9.27 3.28
C GLU A 14 -4.28 8.01 4.12
N LEU A 15 -4.05 8.07 5.43
CA LEU A 15 -4.37 6.97 6.36
C LEU A 15 -5.86 6.63 6.37
N GLN A 16 -6.73 7.65 6.32
CA GLN A 16 -8.17 7.45 6.21
C GLN A 16 -8.56 6.93 4.83
N TYR A 17 -7.93 7.47 3.77
CA TYR A 17 -8.18 7.07 2.40
C TYR A 17 -7.79 5.60 2.14
N CYS A 18 -6.62 5.16 2.61
CA CYS A 18 -6.10 3.81 2.36
C CYS A 18 -6.89 2.69 3.03
N LEU A 19 -7.69 3.02 4.05
CA LEU A 19 -8.58 2.11 4.77
C LEU A 19 -10.05 2.23 4.33
N SER A 20 -10.34 3.09 3.34
CA SER A 20 -11.66 3.19 2.71
C SER A 20 -11.78 2.22 1.53
N ASP A 21 -12.96 2.18 0.90
CA ASP A 21 -13.21 1.37 -0.30
C ASP A 21 -12.80 2.08 -1.62
N LYS A 22 -12.13 3.24 -1.53
CA LYS A 22 -11.71 4.04 -2.69
C LYS A 22 -10.50 3.46 -3.44
N PRO A 23 -9.38 3.12 -2.78
CA PRO A 23 -8.23 2.56 -3.47
C PRO A 23 -8.42 1.07 -3.76
N GLN A 24 -7.70 0.59 -4.77
CA GLN A 24 -7.63 -0.83 -5.05
C GLN A 24 -6.59 -1.50 -4.14
N LEU A 25 -6.99 -2.57 -3.47
CA LEU A 25 -6.09 -3.40 -2.68
C LEU A 25 -5.69 -4.63 -3.52
N ARG A 26 -4.39 -4.91 -3.58
CA ARG A 26 -3.82 -6.09 -4.26
C ARG A 26 -2.87 -6.83 -3.32
N ASP A 27 -2.61 -8.09 -3.58
CA ASP A 27 -1.62 -8.84 -2.81
C ASP A 27 -0.20 -8.35 -3.13
N PHE A 28 0.65 -8.32 -2.11
CA PHE A 28 2.06 -7.97 -2.30
C PHE A 28 2.78 -9.07 -3.11
N GLU A 29 3.19 -8.70 -4.31
CA GLU A 29 3.99 -9.51 -5.23
C GLU A 29 5.16 -8.65 -5.73
N PRO A 30 6.43 -8.97 -5.38
CA PRO A 30 7.58 -8.12 -5.71
C PRO A 30 7.73 -7.84 -7.21
N GLU A 31 7.47 -8.85 -8.06
CA GLU A 31 7.58 -8.75 -9.52
C GLU A 31 6.61 -7.72 -10.12
N VAL A 32 5.41 -7.62 -9.56
CA VAL A 32 4.37 -6.65 -9.98
C VAL A 32 4.58 -5.31 -9.29
N THR A 33 4.83 -5.33 -7.98
CA THR A 33 4.95 -4.14 -7.13
C THR A 33 6.12 -3.26 -7.57
N GLY A 34 7.26 -3.86 -7.93
CA GLY A 34 8.44 -3.11 -8.39
C GLY A 34 8.25 -2.41 -9.74
N LEU A 35 7.31 -2.87 -10.56
CA LEU A 35 6.99 -2.28 -11.87
C LEU A 35 5.80 -1.32 -11.83
N GLN A 36 5.07 -1.28 -10.72
CA GLN A 36 3.87 -0.46 -10.57
C GLN A 36 4.23 1.02 -10.53
N LYS A 37 3.73 1.78 -11.53
CA LYS A 37 3.82 3.24 -11.54
C LYS A 37 2.92 3.84 -10.47
N TYR A 38 3.39 4.91 -9.83
CA TYR A 38 2.67 5.58 -8.74
C TYR A 38 2.69 7.12 -8.93
N PRO A 39 1.60 7.82 -8.64
CA PRO A 39 1.59 9.28 -8.56
C PRO A 39 2.38 9.75 -7.32
N ILE A 40 3.09 10.87 -7.44
CA ILE A 40 3.87 11.45 -6.32
C ILE A 40 3.13 12.60 -5.61
N THR A 41 2.12 13.20 -6.25
CA THR A 41 1.41 14.40 -5.75
C THR A 41 -0.01 14.11 -5.26
N GLU A 42 -0.50 12.88 -5.43
CA GLU A 42 -1.88 12.47 -5.15
C GLU A 42 -1.90 11.20 -4.30
N TYR A 43 -3.07 10.87 -3.73
CA TYR A 43 -3.23 9.62 -2.98
C TYR A 43 -3.05 8.40 -3.87
N GLN A 44 -2.47 7.34 -3.31
CA GLN A 44 -2.14 6.16 -4.09
C GLN A 44 -3.42 5.42 -4.52
N PRO A 45 -3.65 5.20 -5.82
CA PRO A 45 -4.84 4.51 -6.29
C PRO A 45 -4.80 3.01 -5.99
N ILE A 46 -3.61 2.45 -5.72
CA ILE A 46 -3.37 1.03 -5.47
C ILE A 46 -2.50 0.89 -4.21
N TYR A 47 -2.90 0.03 -3.29
CA TYR A 47 -2.08 -0.41 -2.17
C TYR A 47 -1.85 -1.91 -2.23
N PHE A 48 -0.64 -2.34 -1.87
CA PHE A 48 -0.28 -3.75 -1.80
C PHE A 48 -0.34 -4.23 -0.35
N VAL A 49 -1.03 -5.35 -0.14
CA VAL A 49 -1.30 -5.94 1.15
C VAL A 49 -0.34 -7.11 1.37
N ALA A 50 0.48 -7.00 2.40
CA ALA A 50 1.28 -8.10 2.90
C ALA A 50 0.49 -8.88 3.96
N ASN A 51 0.46 -10.21 3.85
CA ASN A 51 -0.17 -11.08 4.84
C ASN A 51 0.59 -11.08 6.18
N SER A 52 1.92 -11.01 6.12
CA SER A 52 2.82 -10.81 7.27
C SER A 52 4.15 -10.21 6.80
N PHE A 53 4.94 -9.70 7.74
CA PHE A 53 6.29 -9.18 7.42
C PHE A 53 7.25 -10.29 7.00
N GLU A 54 7.10 -11.48 7.58
CA GLU A 54 7.85 -12.68 7.25
C GLU A 54 7.56 -13.10 5.80
N SER A 55 6.28 -13.19 5.43
CA SER A 55 5.87 -13.53 4.06
C SER A 55 6.34 -12.48 3.05
N ALA A 56 6.31 -11.18 3.42
CA ALA A 56 6.82 -10.13 2.55
C ALA A 56 8.34 -10.16 2.37
N LYS A 57 9.09 -10.71 3.33
CA LYS A 57 10.55 -10.86 3.26
C LYS A 57 10.98 -12.10 2.46
N GLU A 58 10.18 -13.17 2.52
CA GLU A 58 10.45 -14.43 1.81
C GLU A 58 10.06 -14.41 0.34
N LYS A 59 9.21 -13.46 -0.07
CA LYS A 59 8.85 -13.18 -1.47
C LYS A 59 9.93 -12.37 -2.17
#